data_AF-A0A833IRN5-F1
#
_entry.id   AF-A0A833IRN5-F1
#
_cell.length_a   1.000
_cell.length_b   1.000
_cell.length_c   1.000
_cell.angle_alpha   90.00
_cell.angle_beta   90.00
_cell.angle_gamma   90.00
#
_symmetry.space_group_name_H-M   'P 1'
#
loop_
_entity.id
_entity.type
_entity.pdbx_description
1 polymer ?
#
loop_
_entity_poly.entity_id
_entity_poly.type
_entity_poly.pdbx_seq_one_letter_code
_entity_poly.pdbx_strand_id
1 'polypeptide(L)'
;MPKAERATMAAQPDNAANHCALCGRREPLTLHHLIPRKVHRRARFAKRYRREELNQGVLVCRRCHDGIHRRYDEMTLATRLNTLEALRADPDLARHFAWVAKQKRRCPPGRPGKASRGPASSSLSATGHDADTPDWRRTATRSPRAGPDTARRPPPESPRPAWR
;
A
#
# COMPACT_ATOMS: atom_id res chain seq x y z
N MET A 1 -16.15 -0.39 -53.61
CA MET A 1 -15.04 -0.67 -52.67
C MET A 1 -15.57 -0.58 -51.24
N PRO A 2 -16.07 -1.69 -50.66
CA PRO A 2 -16.59 -1.66 -49.29
C PRO A 2 -15.44 -1.50 -48.28
N LYS A 3 -15.66 -0.59 -47.33
CA LYS A 3 -14.77 -0.24 -46.21
C LYS A 3 -14.38 -1.50 -45.42
N ALA A 4 -13.09 -1.65 -45.16
CA ALA A 4 -12.54 -2.63 -44.24
C ALA A 4 -13.26 -2.54 -42.88
N GLU A 5 -13.97 -3.62 -42.57
CA GLU A 5 -14.63 -3.83 -41.29
C GLU A 5 -13.62 -3.70 -40.15
N ARG A 6 -13.95 -2.84 -39.18
CA ARG A 6 -13.22 -2.72 -37.91
C ARG A 6 -13.32 -4.08 -37.22
N ALA A 7 -12.25 -4.86 -37.27
CA ALA A 7 -12.13 -6.11 -36.54
C ALA A 7 -12.41 -5.86 -35.05
N THR A 8 -13.53 -6.40 -34.59
CA THR A 8 -13.89 -6.58 -33.18
C THR A 8 -12.76 -7.33 -32.50
N MET A 9 -11.86 -6.61 -31.82
CA MET A 9 -10.83 -7.26 -30.99
C MET A 9 -11.52 -7.91 -29.80
N ALA A 10 -11.58 -9.24 -29.89
CA ALA A 10 -11.89 -10.23 -28.88
C ALA A 10 -12.05 -9.67 -27.45
N ALA A 11 -13.29 -9.74 -26.97
CA ALA A 11 -13.61 -9.71 -25.56
C ALA A 11 -12.67 -10.69 -24.82
N GLN A 12 -11.79 -10.13 -23.99
CA GLN A 12 -10.94 -10.90 -23.08
C GLN A 12 -11.84 -11.66 -22.11
N PRO A 13 -11.44 -12.90 -21.72
CA PRO A 13 -12.35 -13.89 -21.15
C PRO A 13 -13.03 -13.31 -19.92
N ASP A 14 -14.35 -13.45 -19.91
CA ASP A 14 -15.22 -13.62 -18.75
C ASP A 14 -14.46 -13.81 -17.43
N ASN A 15 -13.93 -12.70 -16.94
CA ASN A 15 -13.47 -12.64 -15.58
C ASN A 15 -14.75 -12.86 -14.76
N ALA A 16 -14.70 -13.85 -13.88
CA ALA A 16 -15.54 -13.92 -12.70
C ALA A 16 -15.27 -12.67 -11.82
N ALA A 17 -15.63 -11.48 -12.33
CA ALA A 17 -14.79 -10.27 -12.49
C ALA A 17 -14.35 -9.51 -11.24
N ASN A 18 -14.45 -10.13 -10.07
CA ASN A 18 -14.16 -9.46 -8.81
C ASN A 18 -13.53 -10.39 -7.76
N HIS A 19 -13.20 -11.64 -8.10
CA HIS A 19 -12.61 -12.57 -7.13
C HIS A 19 -11.09 -12.49 -7.11
N CYS A 20 -10.51 -12.34 -5.92
CA CYS A 20 -9.07 -12.37 -5.71
C CYS A 20 -8.49 -13.73 -6.09
N ALA A 21 -7.44 -13.76 -6.91
CA ALA A 21 -6.78 -15.00 -7.34
C ALA A 21 -6.16 -15.82 -6.19
N LEU A 22 -5.97 -15.23 -5.01
CA LEU A 22 -5.33 -15.88 -3.87
C LEU A 22 -6.32 -16.31 -2.78
N CYS A 23 -7.16 -15.39 -2.31
CA CYS A 23 -8.11 -15.67 -1.22
C CYS A 23 -9.54 -15.94 -1.70
N GLY A 24 -9.81 -15.85 -3.01
CA GLY A 24 -11.13 -16.11 -3.60
C GLY A 24 -12.22 -15.09 -3.24
N ARG A 25 -11.92 -14.02 -2.49
CA ARG A 25 -12.94 -13.04 -2.05
C ARG A 25 -13.32 -12.09 -3.16
N ARG A 26 -14.62 -11.73 -3.21
CA ARG A 26 -15.15 -10.69 -4.10
C ARG A 26 -14.82 -9.30 -3.58
N GLU A 27 -13.76 -8.65 -4.06
CA GLU A 27 -13.25 -7.34 -3.62
C GLU A 27 -12.68 -6.50 -4.76
N PRO A 28 -12.51 -5.17 -4.57
CA PRO A 28 -11.70 -4.38 -5.48
C PRO A 28 -10.30 -4.98 -5.59
N LEU A 29 -9.91 -5.33 -6.81
CA LEU A 29 -8.65 -6.00 -7.09
C LEU A 29 -7.62 -4.97 -7.58
N THR A 30 -6.37 -5.27 -7.29
CA THR A 30 -5.20 -4.55 -7.79
C THR A 30 -4.29 -5.55 -8.48
N LEU A 31 -3.61 -5.10 -9.54
CA LEU A 31 -2.59 -5.91 -10.20
C LEU A 31 -1.35 -5.99 -9.30
N HIS A 32 -0.95 -7.21 -8.93
CA HIS A 32 0.33 -7.48 -8.29
C HIS A 32 1.27 -8.13 -9.33
N HIS A 33 2.39 -7.47 -9.62
CA HIS A 33 3.41 -8.01 -10.54
C HIS A 33 4.12 -9.20 -9.87
N LEU A 34 4.12 -10.35 -10.55
CA LEU A 34 4.79 -11.54 -10.06
C LEU A 34 6.31 -11.35 -9.96
N ILE A 35 6.87 -10.59 -10.90
CA ILE A 35 8.25 -10.08 -10.81
C ILE A 35 8.15 -8.57 -10.49
N PRO A 36 8.47 -8.13 -9.26
CA PRO A 36 8.34 -6.74 -8.86
C PRO A 36 9.09 -5.76 -9.78
N ARG A 37 8.44 -4.66 -10.14
CA ARG A 37 9.01 -3.63 -11.05
C ARG A 37 10.36 -3.08 -10.60
N LYS A 38 10.58 -3.00 -9.28
CA LYS A 38 11.85 -2.54 -8.70
C LYS A 38 13.05 -3.39 -9.11
N VAL A 39 12.85 -4.68 -9.44
CA VAL A 39 13.95 -5.57 -9.83
C VAL A 39 14.15 -5.68 -11.34
N HIS A 40 13.23 -5.13 -12.16
CA HIS A 40 13.27 -5.25 -13.62
C HIS A 40 14.56 -4.71 -14.23
N ARG A 41 15.12 -3.62 -13.67
CA ARG A 41 16.34 -2.99 -14.18
C ARG A 41 17.63 -3.74 -13.82
N ARG A 42 17.58 -4.73 -12.92
CA ARG A 42 18.78 -5.47 -12.53
C ARG A 42 19.16 -6.43 -13.65
N ALA A 43 20.45 -6.47 -13.99
CA ALA A 43 20.97 -7.24 -15.14
C ALA A 43 20.53 -8.72 -15.14
N ARG A 44 20.47 -9.36 -13.97
CA ARG A 44 20.02 -10.75 -13.82
C ARG A 44 18.61 -10.97 -14.39
N PHE A 45 17.67 -10.06 -14.12
CA PHE A 45 16.28 -10.22 -14.56
C PHE A 45 16.09 -9.69 -15.98
N ALA A 46 16.72 -8.56 -16.32
CA ALA A 46 16.65 -7.98 -17.66
C ALA A 46 17.20 -8.90 -18.76
N LYS A 47 18.22 -9.72 -18.45
CA LYS A 47 18.78 -10.70 -19.39
C LYS A 47 17.99 -12.01 -19.45
N ARG A 48 17.32 -12.39 -18.35
CA ARG A 48 16.65 -13.69 -18.21
C ARG A 48 15.21 -13.68 -18.70
N TYR A 49 14.51 -12.56 -18.54
CA TYR A 49 13.08 -12.45 -18.84
C TYR A 49 12.83 -11.40 -19.91
N ARG A 50 11.88 -11.68 -20.79
CA ARG A 50 11.33 -10.73 -21.75
C ARG A 50 10.46 -9.70 -21.05
N ARG A 51 10.17 -8.59 -21.73
CA ARG A 51 9.38 -7.49 -21.16
C ARG A 51 7.96 -7.93 -20.82
N GLU A 52 7.38 -8.83 -21.59
CA GLU A 52 6.05 -9.38 -21.41
C GLU A 52 5.99 -10.25 -20.15
N GLU A 53 7.04 -11.03 -19.90
CA GLU A 53 7.19 -11.89 -18.71
C GLU A 53 7.38 -11.05 -17.45
N LEU A 54 8.21 -10.01 -17.51
CA LEU A 54 8.42 -9.08 -16.39
C LEU A 54 7.12 -8.33 -16.01
N ASN A 55 6.22 -8.11 -16.95
CA ASN A 55 4.95 -7.44 -16.72
C ASN A 55 3.80 -8.38 -16.35
N GLN A 56 4.04 -9.69 -16.26
CA GLN A 56 3.03 -10.62 -15.77
C GLN A 56 2.63 -10.29 -14.33
N GLY A 57 1.34 -10.44 -14.06
CA GLY A 57 0.79 -10.12 -12.76
C GLY A 57 -0.55 -10.80 -12.54
N VAL A 58 -0.96 -10.82 -11.28
CA VAL A 58 -2.19 -11.46 -10.80
C VAL A 58 -3.10 -10.44 -10.14
N LEU A 59 -4.42 -10.57 -10.36
CA LEU A 59 -5.41 -9.71 -9.73
C LEU A 59 -5.68 -10.17 -8.30
N VAL A 60 -5.34 -9.32 -7.34
CA VAL A 60 -5.42 -9.63 -5.91
C VAL A 60 -6.05 -8.50 -5.12
N CYS A 61 -6.76 -8.81 -4.04
CA CYS A 61 -7.32 -7.78 -3.16
C CYS A 61 -6.21 -7.10 -2.35
N ARG A 62 -6.49 -5.88 -1.84
CA ARG A 62 -5.52 -5.07 -1.09
C ARG A 62 -4.88 -5.81 0.09
N ARG A 63 -5.65 -6.61 0.84
CA ARG A 63 -5.12 -7.39 1.98
C ARG A 63 -4.15 -8.49 1.56
N CYS A 64 -4.37 -9.12 0.41
CA CYS A 64 -3.44 -10.11 -0.13
C CYS A 64 -2.19 -9.42 -0.66
N HIS A 65 -2.35 -8.32 -1.38
CA HIS A 65 -1.24 -7.50 -1.87
C HIS A 65 -0.32 -7.06 -0.71
N ASP A 66 -0.89 -6.42 0.32
CA ASP A 66 -0.12 -5.99 1.49
C ASP A 66 0.48 -7.19 2.23
N GLY A 67 -0.22 -8.33 2.24
CA GLY A 67 0.24 -9.56 2.88
C GLY A 67 1.47 -10.18 2.23
N ILE A 68 1.57 -10.11 0.91
CA ILE A 68 2.73 -10.59 0.14
C ILE A 68 3.95 -9.73 0.47
N HIS A 69 3.85 -8.41 0.32
CA HIS A 69 4.96 -7.49 0.56
C HIS A 69 5.37 -7.33 2.03
N ARG A 70 4.52 -7.73 2.99
CA ARG A 70 4.90 -7.79 4.40
C ARG A 70 5.71 -9.02 4.76
N ARG A 71 5.57 -10.13 4.01
CA ARG A 71 6.24 -11.40 4.31
C ARG A 71 7.53 -11.59 3.53
N TYR A 72 7.55 -11.11 2.29
CA TYR A 72 8.66 -11.32 1.39
C TYR A 72 9.13 -10.01 0.76
N ASP A 73 10.45 -9.88 0.66
CA ASP A 73 11.09 -8.80 -0.07
C ASP A 73 10.97 -8.99 -1.60
N GLU A 74 11.28 -7.93 -2.36
CA GLU A 74 11.12 -7.98 -3.81
C GLU A 74 12.03 -8.99 -4.49
N MET A 75 13.17 -9.34 -3.87
CA MET A 75 14.12 -10.29 -4.43
C MET A 75 13.66 -11.73 -4.27
N THR A 76 13.12 -12.08 -3.12
CA THR A 76 12.55 -13.40 -2.84
C THR A 76 11.35 -13.65 -3.74
N LEU A 77 10.48 -12.64 -3.89
CA LEU A 77 9.34 -12.71 -4.81
C LEU A 77 9.80 -12.97 -6.26
N ALA A 78 10.77 -12.19 -6.75
CA ALA A 78 11.25 -12.32 -8.12
C ALA A 78 11.98 -13.64 -8.43
N THR A 79 12.55 -14.29 -7.41
CA THR A 79 13.41 -15.48 -7.61
C THR A 79 12.74 -16.80 -7.27
N ARG A 80 11.88 -16.83 -6.24
CA ARG A 80 11.28 -18.07 -5.72
C ARG A 80 9.77 -18.09 -5.83
N LEU A 81 9.11 -16.93 -5.81
CA LEU A 81 7.65 -16.82 -5.75
C LEU A 81 7.09 -16.01 -6.93
N ASN A 82 7.66 -16.21 -8.12
CA ASN A 82 7.32 -15.46 -9.33
C ASN A 82 6.19 -16.09 -10.17
N THR A 83 5.45 -17.05 -9.61
CA THR A 83 4.26 -17.66 -10.22
C THR A 83 3.11 -17.69 -9.23
N LEU A 84 1.87 -17.77 -9.73
CA LEU A 84 0.68 -17.86 -8.88
C LEU A 84 0.70 -19.14 -8.04
N GLU A 85 1.15 -20.24 -8.64
CA GLU A 85 1.26 -21.55 -8.04
C GLU A 85 2.27 -21.51 -6.88
N ALA A 86 3.43 -20.87 -7.08
CA ALA A 86 4.43 -20.72 -6.03
C ALA A 86 3.91 -19.88 -4.85
N LEU A 87 3.19 -18.78 -5.14
CA LEU A 87 2.56 -17.97 -4.09
C LEU A 87 1.52 -18.77 -3.28
N ARG A 88 0.75 -19.64 -3.93
CA ARG A 88 -0.25 -20.49 -3.27
C ARG A 88 0.36 -21.67 -2.51
N ALA A 89 1.47 -22.21 -3.00
CA ALA A 89 2.17 -23.34 -2.38
C ALA A 89 2.99 -22.95 -1.15
N ASP A 90 3.38 -21.68 -1.03
CA ASP A 90 4.12 -21.18 0.12
C ASP A 90 3.27 -21.27 1.43
N PRO A 91 3.73 -21.97 2.48
CA PRO A 91 2.94 -22.19 3.69
C PRO A 91 2.54 -20.90 4.41
N ASP A 92 3.43 -19.91 4.48
CA ASP A 92 3.17 -18.66 5.20
C ASP A 92 2.17 -17.76 4.46
N LEU A 93 2.24 -17.74 3.13
CA LEU A 93 1.24 -17.08 2.30
C LEU A 93 -0.09 -17.84 2.28
N ALA A 94 -0.08 -19.16 2.18
CA ALA A 94 -1.30 -19.98 2.21
C ALA A 94 -2.09 -19.75 3.51
N ARG A 95 -1.40 -19.74 4.66
CA ARG A 95 -2.00 -19.40 5.96
C ARG A 95 -2.58 -17.99 5.96
N HIS A 96 -1.87 -17.02 5.37
CA HIS A 96 -2.38 -15.65 5.23
C HIS A 96 -3.64 -15.60 4.38
N PHE A 97 -3.65 -16.22 3.20
CA PHE A 97 -4.78 -16.18 2.29
C PHE A 97 -6.01 -16.85 2.90
N ALA A 98 -5.83 -17.98 3.58
CA ALA A 98 -6.88 -18.66 4.34
C ALA A 98 -7.44 -17.77 5.47
N TRP A 99 -6.58 -17.04 6.17
CA TRP A 99 -7.03 -16.05 7.16
C TRP A 99 -7.79 -14.89 6.49
N VAL A 100 -7.27 -14.32 5.39
CA VAL A 100 -7.91 -13.23 4.64
C VAL A 100 -9.29 -13.65 4.14
N ALA A 101 -9.44 -14.88 3.66
CA ALA A 101 -10.70 -15.46 3.17
C ALA A 101 -11.85 -15.31 4.19
N LYS A 102 -11.52 -15.46 5.48
CA LYS A 102 -12.47 -15.41 6.61
C LYS A 102 -12.76 -13.99 7.11
N GLN A 103 -11.99 -13.00 6.66
CA GLN A 103 -12.13 -11.64 7.19
C GLN A 103 -13.35 -10.94 6.62
N LYS A 104 -14.10 -10.27 7.51
CA LYS A 104 -15.20 -9.39 7.11
C LYS A 104 -14.69 -8.28 6.19
N ARG A 105 -15.48 -7.95 5.16
CA ARG A 105 -15.26 -6.75 4.33
C ARG A 105 -15.38 -5.56 5.27
N ARG A 106 -14.33 -4.75 5.40
CA ARG A 106 -14.46 -3.46 6.07
C ARG A 106 -15.32 -2.60 5.14
N CYS A 107 -16.53 -2.25 5.56
CA CYS A 107 -17.18 -1.07 5.02
C CYS A 107 -16.25 0.10 5.39
N PRO A 108 -15.66 0.84 4.43
CA PRO A 108 -14.88 2.01 4.76
C PRO A 108 -15.81 2.94 5.56
N PRO A 109 -15.39 3.49 6.73
CA PRO A 109 -16.17 4.54 7.34
C PRO A 109 -16.34 5.63 6.27
N GLY A 110 -17.59 6.02 6.00
CA GLY A 110 -17.89 7.07 5.04
C GLY A 110 -16.98 8.25 5.33
N ARG A 111 -16.23 8.71 4.32
CA ARG A 111 -15.39 9.91 4.48
C ARG A 111 -16.35 11.00 4.98
N PRO A 112 -16.15 11.61 6.16
CA PRO A 112 -17.00 12.72 6.57
C PRO A 112 -16.87 13.76 5.47
N GLY A 113 -18.00 14.04 4.79
CA GLY A 113 -18.06 15.07 3.78
C GLY A 113 -17.54 16.35 4.42
N LYS A 114 -16.58 17.02 3.77
CA LYS A 114 -16.18 18.37 4.13
C LYS A 114 -17.45 19.21 4.25
N ALA A 115 -17.89 19.52 5.48
CA ALA A 115 -18.99 20.44 5.69
C ALA A 115 -18.54 21.76 5.05
N SER A 116 -19.20 22.16 3.96
CA SER A 116 -19.09 23.52 3.46
C SER A 116 -19.56 24.42 4.60
N ARG A 117 -18.62 25.07 5.28
CA ARG A 117 -18.92 26.16 6.20
C ARG A 117 -19.65 27.21 5.37
N GLY A 118 -20.96 27.32 5.54
CA GLY A 118 -21.72 28.45 5.00
C GLY A 118 -21.20 29.74 5.62
N PRO A 119 -21.31 30.88 4.93
CA PRO A 119 -20.86 32.15 5.48
C PRO A 119 -21.66 32.47 6.75
N ALA A 120 -20.96 32.78 7.84
CA ALA A 120 -21.57 33.33 9.04
C ALA A 120 -22.11 34.73 8.69
N SER A 121 -23.42 34.85 8.54
CA SER A 121 -24.11 36.14 8.57
C SER A 121 -24.12 36.65 10.01
N SER A 122 -23.08 37.38 10.40
CA SER A 122 -23.07 38.13 11.66
C SER A 122 -23.54 39.56 11.38
N SER A 123 -24.82 39.80 11.63
CA SER A 123 -25.37 41.13 11.82
C SER A 123 -24.88 41.70 13.15
N LEU A 124 -24.39 42.95 13.07
CA LEU A 124 -24.07 43.96 14.10
C LEU A 124 -24.87 43.80 15.42
N SER A 125 -24.39 44.11 16.63
CA SER A 125 -23.76 45.35 17.09
C SER A 125 -23.31 45.20 18.56
N ALA A 126 -22.28 45.95 19.01
CA ALA A 126 -22.27 46.76 20.25
C ALA A 126 -20.84 47.05 20.75
N THR A 127 -20.42 48.30 20.53
CA THR A 127 -19.69 49.22 21.44
C THR A 127 -18.76 48.68 22.54
N GLY A 128 -17.47 49.03 22.41
CA GLY A 128 -16.70 49.82 23.40
C GLY A 128 -16.25 49.12 24.68
N HIS A 129 -14.94 49.02 24.88
CA HIS A 129 -14.14 49.87 25.79
C HIS A 129 -12.72 49.29 25.93
N ASP A 130 -11.75 50.19 25.83
CA ASP A 130 -10.32 49.99 26.05
C ASP A 130 -10.02 49.31 27.40
N ALA A 131 -9.19 48.26 27.35
CA ALA A 131 -8.50 47.74 28.52
C ALA A 131 -7.15 47.16 28.10
N ASP A 132 -6.12 48.00 28.24
CA ASP A 132 -4.78 47.68 28.73
C ASP A 132 -4.38 46.20 28.68
N THR A 133 -3.71 45.80 27.60
CA THR A 133 -3.07 44.48 27.52
C THR A 133 -1.62 44.61 28.00
N PRO A 134 -1.23 44.01 29.13
CA PRO A 134 0.15 44.03 29.57
C PRO A 134 1.05 43.20 28.63
N ASP A 135 2.11 43.85 28.16
CA ASP A 135 3.20 43.29 27.36
C ASP A 135 3.93 42.17 28.12
N TRP A 136 3.75 40.93 27.68
CA TRP A 136 4.36 39.74 28.28
C TRP A 136 5.85 39.56 27.89
N ARG A 137 6.47 40.48 27.13
CA ARG A 137 7.89 40.40 26.76
C ARG A 137 8.80 41.04 27.79
N ARG A 138 8.91 40.46 28.99
CA ARG A 138 10.14 40.59 29.80
C ARG A 138 10.19 39.59 30.95
N THR A 139 10.97 38.52 30.76
CA THR A 139 11.88 37.86 31.74
C THR A 139 12.29 36.50 31.19
N ALA A 140 13.05 36.51 30.08
CA ALA A 140 13.76 35.32 29.63
C ALA A 140 15.08 35.21 30.40
N THR A 141 15.00 34.72 31.64
CA THR A 141 16.18 34.29 32.41
C THR A 141 16.34 32.77 32.29
N ARG A 142 17.31 32.42 31.45
CA ARG A 142 18.09 31.18 31.33
C ARG A 142 17.97 30.18 32.49
N SER A 143 17.68 28.91 32.18
CA SER A 143 18.22 27.78 32.96
C SER A 143 18.43 26.53 32.09
N PRO A 144 19.61 25.89 32.13
CA PRO A 144 19.92 24.68 31.38
C PRO A 144 19.59 23.43 32.21
N ARG A 145 19.20 22.33 31.55
CA ARG A 145 19.52 20.97 32.01
C ARG A 145 19.42 19.99 30.85
N ALA A 146 20.59 19.48 30.48
CA ALA A 146 20.80 18.37 29.58
C ALA A 146 20.13 17.11 30.15
N GLY A 147 19.32 16.43 29.34
CA GLY A 147 18.87 15.06 29.59
C GLY A 147 19.71 14.08 28.77
N PRO A 148 20.03 12.89 29.29
CA PRO A 148 20.93 11.95 28.62
C PRO A 148 20.28 11.28 27.40
N ASP A 149 21.08 11.22 26.34
CA ASP A 149 20.91 10.50 25.10
C ASP A 149 20.63 9.01 25.37
N THR A 150 19.35 8.61 25.24
CA THR A 150 19.00 7.19 25.22
C THR A 150 19.19 6.69 23.79
N ALA A 151 20.43 6.30 23.51
CA ALA A 151 20.83 5.53 22.35
C ALA A 151 19.83 4.37 22.13
N ARG A 152 19.07 4.45 21.05
CA ARG A 152 18.29 3.32 20.52
C ARG A 152 19.25 2.16 20.28
N ARG A 153 19.18 1.13 21.11
CA ARG A 153 19.80 -0.17 20.84
C ARG A 153 19.31 -0.68 19.47
N PRO A 154 20.21 -1.01 18.53
CA PRO A 154 19.81 -1.75 17.33
C PRO A 154 19.31 -3.15 17.73
N PRO A 155 18.36 -3.73 16.97
CA PRO A 155 17.89 -5.09 17.21
C PRO A 155 19.03 -6.10 16.98
N PRO A 156 19.04 -7.26 17.67
CA PRO A 156 20.03 -8.29 17.44
C PRO A 156 19.94 -8.83 16.01
N GLU A 157 21.08 -8.92 15.33
CA GLU A 157 21.21 -9.57 14.02
C GLU A 157 20.88 -11.06 14.14
N SER A 158 19.83 -11.50 13.44
CA SER A 158 19.56 -12.92 13.26
C SER A 158 20.70 -13.57 12.45
N PRO A 159 21.23 -14.73 12.86
CA PRO A 159 22.28 -15.41 12.12
C PRO A 159 21.79 -15.79 10.73
N ARG A 160 22.53 -15.35 9.71
CA ARG A 160 22.31 -15.74 8.31
C ARG A 160 22.58 -17.25 8.17
N PRO A 161 21.71 -18.02 7.50
CA PRO A 161 22.00 -19.43 7.24
C PRO A 161 23.20 -19.54 6.28
N ALA A 162 24.19 -20.33 6.69
CA ALA A 162 25.31 -20.73 5.85
C ALA A 162 24.83 -21.80 4.87
N TRP A 163 24.54 -21.40 3.64
CA TRP A 163 24.39 -22.34 2.53
C TRP A 163 25.78 -22.63 1.95
N ARG A 164 26.23 -23.88 2.15
CA ARG A 164 27.27 -24.53 1.34
C ARG A 164 26.74 -24.84 -0.05
#